data_AF-A0A7R9YLV4-F1
#
_entry.id   AF-A0A7R9YLV4-F1
#
_cell.length_a   1.000
_cell.length_b   1.000
_cell.length_c   1.000
_cell.angle_alpha   90.00
_cell.angle_beta   90.00
_cell.angle_gamma   90.00
#
_symmetry.space_group_name_H-M   'P 1'
#
loop_
_entity.id
_entity.type
_entity.pdbx_description
1 polymer ?
#
loop_
_entity_poly.entity_id
_entity_poly.type
_entity_poly.pdbx_seq_one_letter_code
_entity_poly.pdbx_strand_id
1 'polypeptide(L)'
;WRRPARHIYSYPNGQRRKRQALHTLTFTVEFAHAADVCYFAFGYPYSYTTLCAHLSALEADPARAKRFKRRTLCRTLAGNDVPVLTVTTFGAVTATALEQRRGIVLTARVHPGEVGSSWMMLGMILFLTGPSIEAKMLRDNFIFKIVPMLNPDGVIVGNHRSSLSGADLNRHWR
;
A
#
# COMPACT_ATOMS: atom_id res chain seq x y z
N TRP A 1 11.97 5.07 12.14
CA TRP A 1 12.65 3.80 11.84
C TRP A 1 14.07 4.08 11.38
N ARG A 2 15.03 3.27 11.84
CA ARG A 2 16.44 3.38 11.46
C ARG A 2 16.89 2.03 10.88
N ARG A 3 18.01 2.01 10.15
CA ARG A 3 18.70 0.78 9.73
C ARG A 3 20.00 0.64 10.54
N PRO A 4 19.94 0.28 11.84
CA PRO A 4 21.10 0.27 12.72
C PRO A 4 21.92 -1.03 12.62
N ALA A 5 21.43 -2.03 11.87
CA ALA A 5 22.05 -3.33 11.78
C ALA A 5 23.43 -3.25 11.11
N ARG A 6 24.42 -3.88 11.75
CA ARG A 6 25.78 -4.08 11.23
C ARG A 6 26.04 -5.58 11.02
N HIS A 7 27.16 -5.90 10.37
CA HIS A 7 27.56 -7.29 10.11
C HIS A 7 26.46 -8.10 9.41
N ILE A 8 25.89 -7.52 8.34
CA ILE A 8 24.80 -8.13 7.59
C ILE A 8 25.40 -9.12 6.58
N TYR A 9 25.22 -10.41 6.83
CA TYR A 9 25.75 -11.47 5.96
C TYR A 9 24.61 -12.38 5.48
N SER A 10 24.71 -12.84 4.23
CA SER A 10 23.86 -13.90 3.70
C SER A 10 24.75 -15.01 3.17
N TYR A 11 24.55 -16.24 3.66
CA TYR A 11 25.36 -17.39 3.27
C TYR A 11 24.51 -18.64 3.13
N PRO A 12 24.89 -19.58 2.23
CA PRO A 12 24.19 -20.86 2.09
C PRO A 12 24.20 -21.62 3.41
N ASN A 13 23.07 -22.18 3.79
CA ASN A 13 22.92 -22.85 5.09
C ASN A 13 22.93 -24.38 5.01
N GLY A 14 23.36 -24.92 3.87
CA GLY A 14 23.39 -26.37 3.60
C GLY A 14 22.02 -26.99 3.30
N GLN A 15 20.92 -26.28 3.53
CA GLN A 15 19.58 -26.76 3.16
C GLN A 15 19.26 -26.43 1.71
N ARG A 16 18.41 -27.26 1.09
CA ARG A 16 17.95 -27.06 -0.28
C ARG A 16 16.44 -27.24 -0.34
N ARG A 17 15.77 -26.37 -1.10
CA ARG A 17 14.36 -26.54 -1.46
C ARG A 17 14.27 -26.65 -2.97
N LYS A 18 13.88 -27.83 -3.46
CA LYS A 18 14.04 -28.21 -4.88
C LYS A 18 15.51 -28.03 -5.31
N ARG A 19 15.77 -27.30 -6.40
CA ARG A 19 17.11 -27.04 -6.93
C ARG A 19 17.78 -25.77 -6.39
N GLN A 20 17.14 -25.03 -5.48
CA GLN A 20 17.72 -23.81 -4.89
C GLN A 20 18.32 -24.08 -3.49
N ALA A 21 19.54 -23.59 -3.29
CA ALA A 21 20.15 -23.53 -1.95
C ALA A 21 19.38 -22.50 -1.10
N LEU A 22 19.12 -22.87 0.15
CA LEU A 22 18.59 -21.94 1.13
C LEU A 22 19.74 -21.17 1.78
N HIS A 23 19.44 -19.94 2.18
CA HIS A 23 20.40 -19.04 2.79
C HIS A 23 19.96 -18.66 4.20
N THR A 24 20.93 -18.43 5.07
CA THR A 24 20.74 -17.78 6.36
C THR A 24 21.18 -16.32 6.23
N LEU A 25 20.30 -15.39 6.63
CA LEU A 25 20.62 -13.98 6.82
C LEU A 25 20.97 -13.76 8.29
N THR A 26 22.14 -13.22 8.57
CA THR A 26 22.55 -12.80 9.92
C THR A 26 22.81 -11.31 9.96
N PHE A 27 22.53 -10.68 11.09
CA PHE A 27 22.82 -9.28 11.35
C PHE A 27 22.96 -9.05 12.86
N THR A 28 23.68 -7.99 13.24
CA THR A 28 23.87 -7.59 14.64
C THR A 28 23.26 -6.21 14.87
N VAL A 29 22.50 -6.07 15.96
CA VAL A 29 22.01 -4.77 16.45
C VAL A 29 22.51 -4.59 17.87
N GLU A 30 23.08 -3.41 18.15
CA GLU A 30 23.52 -3.00 19.47
C GLU A 30 22.53 -1.96 20.01
N PHE A 31 22.02 -2.20 21.22
CA PHE A 31 21.08 -1.30 21.88
C PHE A 31 21.85 -0.29 22.74
N ALA A 32 21.44 0.98 22.70
CA ALA A 32 22.15 2.04 23.41
C ALA A 32 21.94 1.98 24.93
N HIS A 33 20.79 1.47 25.39
CA HIS A 33 20.43 1.45 26.80
C HIS A 33 19.86 0.08 27.22
N ALA A 34 20.16 -0.34 28.45
CA ALA A 34 19.83 -1.68 28.97
C ALA A 34 18.33 -1.93 29.19
N ALA A 35 17.51 -0.88 29.28
CA ALA A 35 16.07 -0.97 29.54
C ALA A 35 15.21 -0.38 28.39
N ASP A 36 15.78 -0.26 27.18
CA ASP A 36 15.04 0.25 26.02
C ASP A 36 14.02 -0.75 25.50
N VAL A 37 12.83 -0.24 25.13
CA VAL A 37 11.86 -1.00 24.32
C VAL A 37 12.15 -0.75 22.84
N CYS A 38 12.64 -1.77 22.16
CA CYS A 38 12.99 -1.71 20.74
C CYS A 38 12.03 -2.53 19.87
N TYR A 39 11.66 -1.99 18.71
CA TYR A 39 10.82 -2.68 17.72
C TYR A 39 11.62 -3.02 16.47
N PHE A 40 11.44 -4.25 15.99
CA PHE A 40 12.02 -4.72 14.74
C PHE A 40 10.92 -4.93 13.69
N ALA A 41 11.24 -4.62 12.44
CA ALA A 41 10.37 -4.90 11.31
C ALA A 41 11.21 -5.30 10.10
N PHE A 42 10.66 -6.17 9.26
CA PHE A 42 11.30 -6.62 8.02
C PHE A 42 11.56 -5.47 7.03
N GLY A 43 10.74 -4.43 7.05
CA GLY A 43 10.90 -3.20 6.30
C GLY A 43 10.25 -2.02 7.01
N TYR A 44 10.39 -0.80 6.47
CA TYR A 44 9.75 0.40 7.03
C TYR A 44 8.22 0.22 6.97
N PRO A 45 7.54 0.00 8.11
CA PRO A 45 6.17 -0.46 8.11
C PRO A 45 5.21 0.62 7.60
N TYR A 46 4.09 0.14 7.08
CA TYR A 46 2.96 0.95 6.68
C TYR A 46 1.70 0.20 7.14
N SER A 47 1.13 0.67 8.26
CA SER A 47 -0.04 0.05 8.87
C SER A 47 -1.33 0.47 8.18
N TYR A 48 -2.41 -0.25 8.46
CA TYR A 48 -3.74 0.16 8.02
C TYR A 48 -4.15 1.51 8.64
N THR A 49 -3.83 1.77 9.91
CA THR A 49 -4.07 3.07 10.55
C THR A 49 -3.31 4.20 9.85
N THR A 50 -2.06 3.97 9.43
CA THR A 50 -1.30 4.94 8.62
C THR A 50 -1.98 5.22 7.29
N LEU A 51 -2.53 4.18 6.62
CA LEU A 51 -3.34 4.39 5.42
C LEU A 51 -4.51 5.33 5.70
N CYS A 52 -5.32 4.99 6.70
CA CYS A 52 -6.51 5.76 7.05
C CYS A 52 -6.17 7.22 7.36
N ALA A 53 -5.10 7.46 8.14
CA ALA A 53 -4.63 8.79 8.48
C ALA A 53 -4.22 9.60 7.24
N HIS A 54 -3.46 9.00 6.30
CA HIS A 54 -3.09 9.68 5.06
C HIS A 54 -4.31 10.03 4.20
N LEU A 55 -5.28 9.12 4.09
CA LEU A 55 -6.50 9.38 3.34
C LEU A 55 -7.33 10.51 3.98
N SER A 56 -7.48 10.49 5.31
CA SER A 56 -8.18 11.55 6.04
C SER A 56 -7.48 12.90 5.93
N ALA A 57 -6.14 12.93 5.93
CA ALA A 57 -5.38 14.16 5.69
C ALA A 57 -5.61 14.72 4.27
N LEU A 58 -5.75 13.85 3.27
CA LEU A 58 -6.10 14.27 1.90
C LEU A 58 -7.51 14.82 1.78
N GLU A 59 -8.47 14.26 2.53
CA GLU A 59 -9.85 14.75 2.59
C GLU A 59 -9.96 16.10 3.33
N ALA A 60 -9.07 16.34 4.30
CA ALA A 60 -9.00 17.61 5.03
C ALA A 60 -8.35 18.75 4.23
N ASP A 61 -7.55 18.46 3.20
CA ASP A 61 -6.95 19.46 2.30
C ASP A 61 -7.99 19.92 1.25
N PRO A 62 -8.46 21.19 1.29
CA PRO A 62 -9.52 21.66 0.40
C PRO A 62 -9.15 21.65 -1.10
N ALA A 63 -7.86 21.76 -1.42
CA ALA A 63 -7.38 21.74 -2.80
C ALA A 63 -7.34 20.30 -3.34
N ARG A 64 -6.99 19.32 -2.49
CA ARG A 64 -6.93 17.90 -2.86
C ARG A 64 -8.29 17.22 -2.82
N ALA A 65 -9.14 17.54 -1.83
CA ALA A 65 -10.47 16.95 -1.67
C ALA A 65 -11.37 17.14 -2.91
N LYS A 66 -11.14 18.19 -3.70
CA LYS A 66 -11.86 18.42 -4.97
C LYS A 66 -11.43 17.51 -6.13
N ARG A 67 -10.30 16.80 -5.98
CA ARG A 67 -9.65 16.01 -7.05
C ARG A 67 -9.88 14.52 -6.90
N PHE A 68 -10.45 14.05 -5.78
CA PHE A 68 -10.79 12.65 -5.60
C PHE A 68 -12.05 12.46 -4.76
N LYS A 69 -12.63 11.27 -4.81
CA LYS A 69 -13.69 10.81 -3.90
C LYS A 69 -13.30 9.48 -3.31
N ARG A 70 -13.43 9.32 -1.99
CA ARG A 70 -13.23 8.05 -1.27
C ARG A 70 -14.57 7.36 -1.07
N ARG A 71 -14.60 6.05 -1.25
CA ARG A 71 -15.72 5.17 -0.86
C ARG A 71 -15.18 3.88 -0.25
N THR A 72 -16.04 3.13 0.41
CA THR A 72 -15.75 1.74 0.81
C THR A 72 -16.10 0.81 -0.35
N LEU A 73 -15.12 0.04 -0.82
CA LEU A 73 -15.31 -0.96 -1.88
C LEU A 73 -16.05 -2.19 -1.32
N CYS A 74 -15.55 -2.71 -0.21
CA CYS A 74 -16.10 -3.84 0.52
C CYS A 74 -15.58 -3.83 1.96
N ARG A 75 -16.04 -4.78 2.76
CA ARG A 75 -15.47 -5.10 4.07
C ARG A 75 -14.75 -6.43 4.02
N THR A 76 -13.65 -6.54 4.76
CA THR A 76 -12.92 -7.78 4.93
C THR A 76 -13.60 -8.73 5.93
N LEU A 77 -13.00 -9.91 6.15
CA LEU A 77 -13.52 -10.91 7.08
C LEU A 77 -13.55 -10.40 8.53
N ALA A 78 -12.56 -9.61 8.94
CA ALA A 78 -12.57 -8.95 10.25
C ALA A 78 -13.40 -7.65 10.28
N GLY A 79 -14.12 -7.32 9.21
CA GLY A 79 -14.98 -6.14 9.13
C GLY A 79 -14.25 -4.83 8.84
N ASN A 80 -12.96 -4.86 8.46
CA ASN A 80 -12.22 -3.66 8.08
C ASN A 80 -12.67 -3.16 6.70
N ASP A 81 -12.83 -1.85 6.55
CA ASP A 81 -13.20 -1.25 5.28
C ASP A 81 -12.02 -1.31 4.28
N VAL A 82 -12.29 -1.71 3.05
CA VAL A 82 -11.34 -1.61 1.94
C VAL A 82 -11.64 -0.32 1.17
N PRO A 83 -10.83 0.74 1.30
CA PRO A 83 -11.11 2.00 0.62
C PRO A 83 -10.85 1.89 -0.88
N VAL A 84 -11.68 2.56 -1.68
CA VAL A 84 -11.43 2.83 -3.09
C VAL A 84 -11.51 4.34 -3.35
N LEU A 85 -10.49 4.88 -3.99
CA LEU A 85 -10.43 6.27 -4.42
C LEU A 85 -10.80 6.36 -5.90
N THR A 86 -11.64 7.33 -6.24
CA THR A 86 -11.84 7.76 -7.62
C THR A 86 -11.13 9.09 -7.81
N VAL A 87 -10.10 9.15 -8.64
CA VAL A 87 -9.34 10.38 -8.93
C VAL A 87 -9.56 10.76 -10.40
N THR A 88 -10.12 11.96 -10.63
CA THR A 88 -10.39 12.53 -11.96
C THR A 88 -10.80 14.00 -11.80
N THR A 89 -10.94 14.73 -12.91
CA THR A 89 -11.56 16.06 -12.90
C THR A 89 -13.08 15.93 -12.99
N PHE A 90 -13.81 16.29 -11.92
CA PHE A 90 -15.26 16.06 -11.79
C PHE A 90 -16.15 17.10 -12.48
N GLY A 91 -15.70 18.34 -12.68
CA GLY A 91 -16.57 19.48 -13.03
C GLY A 91 -16.40 20.09 -14.42
N ALA A 92 -15.55 19.53 -15.27
CA ALA A 92 -15.13 20.18 -16.53
C ALA A 92 -15.70 19.53 -17.81
N VAL A 93 -16.65 18.60 -17.70
CA VAL A 93 -17.13 17.80 -18.84
C VAL A 93 -18.58 17.38 -18.63
N THR A 94 -19.32 17.25 -19.73
CA THR A 94 -20.66 16.65 -19.76
C THR A 94 -20.60 15.20 -19.27
N ALA A 95 -21.72 14.67 -18.77
CA ALA A 95 -21.81 13.27 -18.33
C ALA A 95 -21.32 12.29 -19.42
N THR A 96 -21.69 12.55 -20.68
CA THR A 96 -21.27 11.77 -21.85
C THR A 96 -19.75 11.79 -22.06
N ALA A 97 -19.10 12.93 -21.87
CA ALA A 97 -17.64 13.03 -21.99
C ALA A 97 -16.91 12.36 -20.81
N LEU A 98 -17.53 12.26 -19.64
CA LEU A 98 -17.00 11.50 -18.51
C LEU A 98 -17.05 9.98 -18.79
N GLU A 99 -18.13 9.49 -19.41
CA GLU A 99 -18.30 8.07 -19.78
C GLU A 99 -17.30 7.59 -20.84
N GLN A 100 -16.83 8.49 -21.71
CA GLN A 100 -15.81 8.17 -22.71
C GLN A 100 -14.38 8.14 -22.14
N ARG A 101 -14.15 8.59 -20.90
CA ARG A 101 -12.82 8.55 -20.30
C ARG A 101 -12.41 7.12 -19.99
N ARG A 102 -11.18 6.78 -20.34
CA ARG A 102 -10.61 5.46 -20.03
C ARG A 102 -10.40 5.32 -18.53
N GLY A 103 -10.80 4.18 -17.99
CA GLY A 103 -10.54 3.79 -16.61
C GLY A 103 -9.13 3.22 -16.44
N ILE A 104 -8.46 3.61 -15.35
CA ILE A 104 -7.20 3.01 -14.91
C ILE A 104 -7.41 2.47 -13.50
N VAL A 105 -7.16 1.18 -13.30
CA VAL A 105 -7.26 0.54 -11.98
C VAL A 105 -5.87 0.35 -11.41
N LEU A 106 -5.65 0.84 -10.18
CA LEU A 106 -4.41 0.68 -9.45
C LEU A 106 -4.70 0.02 -8.11
N THR A 107 -3.99 -1.05 -7.78
CA THR A 107 -4.16 -1.77 -6.51
C THR A 107 -2.81 -2.01 -5.84
N ALA A 108 -2.77 -2.02 -4.51
CA ALA A 108 -1.57 -2.36 -3.76
C ALA A 108 -1.89 -3.25 -2.56
N ARG A 109 -0.83 -3.83 -1.96
CA ARG A 109 -0.88 -4.71 -0.77
C ARG A 109 -1.92 -5.84 -0.89
N VAL A 110 -1.87 -6.57 -2.00
CA VAL A 110 -2.56 -7.88 -2.07
C VAL A 110 -1.91 -8.86 -1.10
N HIS A 111 -0.58 -8.88 -1.06
CA HIS A 111 0.19 -9.53 -0.01
C HIS A 111 0.52 -8.53 1.10
N PRO A 112 0.27 -8.85 2.38
CA PRO A 112 0.45 -7.89 3.45
C PRO A 112 1.92 -7.52 3.73
N GLY A 113 2.87 -8.43 3.54
CA GLY A 113 4.29 -8.21 3.80
C GLY A 113 5.00 -7.30 2.79
N GLU A 114 4.39 -7.02 1.64
CA GLU A 114 4.96 -6.22 0.55
C GLU A 114 4.81 -4.72 0.80
N VAL A 115 5.34 -4.23 1.92
CA VAL A 115 5.11 -2.88 2.44
C VAL A 115 5.54 -1.77 1.48
N GLY A 116 6.57 -2.02 0.65
CA GLY A 116 7.02 -1.06 -0.37
C GLY A 116 5.90 -0.61 -1.31
N SER A 117 4.94 -1.49 -1.62
CA SER A 117 3.79 -1.15 -2.48
C SER A 117 2.89 -0.06 -1.86
N SER A 118 2.77 0.01 -0.53
CA SER A 118 1.99 1.08 0.11
C SER A 118 2.67 2.44 0.01
N TRP A 119 3.99 2.50 0.17
CA TRP A 119 4.72 3.76 0.03
C TRP A 119 4.69 4.27 -1.40
N MET A 120 4.87 3.38 -2.39
CA MET A 120 4.70 3.74 -3.79
C MET A 120 3.28 4.22 -4.09
N MET A 121 2.27 3.51 -3.58
CA MET A 121 0.87 3.88 -3.78
C MET A 121 0.54 5.22 -3.14
N LEU A 122 1.07 5.52 -1.95
CA LEU A 122 0.93 6.84 -1.33
C LEU A 122 1.53 7.92 -2.24
N GLY A 123 2.76 7.72 -2.74
CA GLY A 123 3.39 8.65 -3.67
C GLY A 123 2.55 8.89 -4.93
N MET A 124 1.99 7.83 -5.52
CA MET A 124 1.08 7.92 -6.66
C MET A 124 -0.18 8.74 -6.33
N ILE A 125 -0.82 8.50 -5.19
CA ILE A 125 -2.00 9.26 -4.75
C ILE A 125 -1.65 10.73 -4.52
N LEU A 126 -0.52 11.01 -3.86
CA LEU A 126 -0.05 12.37 -3.61
C LEU A 126 0.24 13.13 -4.91
N PHE A 127 0.84 12.46 -5.89
CA PHE A 127 1.08 13.02 -7.22
C PHE A 127 -0.24 13.27 -7.97
N LEU A 128 -1.09 12.24 -8.10
CA LEU A 128 -2.36 12.32 -8.81
C LEU A 128 -3.37 13.28 -8.17
N THR A 129 -3.22 13.62 -6.89
CA THR A 129 -4.03 14.66 -6.23
C THR A 129 -3.29 15.99 -6.11
N GLY A 130 -2.04 16.08 -6.57
CA GLY A 130 -1.19 17.26 -6.51
C GLY A 130 -1.50 18.31 -7.59
N PRO A 131 -0.88 19.51 -7.49
CA PRO A 131 -1.17 20.64 -8.37
C PRO A 131 -0.42 20.62 -9.71
N SER A 132 0.45 19.63 -9.96
CA SER A 132 1.27 19.61 -11.17
C SER A 132 0.43 19.55 -12.45
N ILE A 133 0.97 20.10 -13.53
CA ILE A 133 0.30 20.13 -14.83
C ILE A 133 0.08 18.72 -15.37
N GLU A 134 1.05 17.82 -15.18
CA GLU A 134 0.99 16.41 -15.58
C GLU A 134 -0.12 15.69 -14.80
N ALA A 135 -0.20 15.89 -13.49
CA ALA A 135 -1.26 15.31 -12.68
C ALA A 135 -2.65 15.82 -13.11
N LYS A 136 -2.76 17.10 -13.50
CA LYS A 136 -4.00 17.66 -14.06
C LYS A 136 -4.35 17.03 -15.40
N MET A 137 -3.39 16.93 -16.33
CA MET A 137 -3.60 16.29 -17.63
C MET A 137 -4.07 14.84 -17.45
N LEU A 138 -3.47 14.07 -16.53
CA LEU A 138 -3.91 12.72 -16.24
C LEU A 138 -5.36 12.68 -15.71
N ARG A 139 -5.72 13.56 -14.77
CA ARG A 139 -7.09 13.65 -14.24
C ARG A 139 -8.12 14.08 -15.29
N ASP A 140 -7.73 14.90 -16.25
CA ASP A 140 -8.62 15.38 -17.32
C ASP A 140 -8.90 14.33 -18.39
N ASN A 141 -8.03 13.32 -18.54
CA ASN A 141 -8.12 12.29 -19.57
C ASN A 141 -8.56 10.91 -19.05
N PHE A 142 -8.34 10.63 -17.76
CA PHE A 142 -8.57 9.31 -17.18
C PHE A 142 -9.40 9.36 -15.90
N ILE A 143 -10.02 8.21 -15.60
CA ILE A 143 -10.64 7.93 -14.30
C ILE A 143 -9.80 6.89 -13.58
N PHE A 144 -9.10 7.29 -12.53
CA PHE A 144 -8.33 6.35 -11.71
C PHE A 144 -9.22 5.76 -10.62
N LYS A 145 -9.26 4.43 -10.54
CA LYS A 145 -9.83 3.66 -9.42
C LYS A 145 -8.68 3.05 -8.64
N ILE A 146 -8.45 3.55 -7.43
CA ILE A 146 -7.28 3.20 -6.63
C ILE A 146 -7.72 2.45 -5.38
N VAL A 147 -7.26 1.21 -5.20
CA VAL A 147 -7.43 0.43 -3.96
C VAL A 147 -6.07 0.34 -3.27
N PRO A 148 -5.77 1.22 -2.31
CA PRO A 148 -4.42 1.35 -1.77
C PRO A 148 -3.98 0.19 -0.88
N MET A 149 -4.91 -0.61 -0.39
CA MET A 149 -4.62 -1.81 0.39
C MET A 149 -5.74 -2.83 0.21
N LEU A 150 -5.47 -3.89 -0.55
CA LEU A 150 -6.42 -4.98 -0.79
C LEU A 150 -6.60 -5.90 0.43
N ASN A 151 -5.59 -6.04 1.26
CA ASN A 151 -5.58 -7.02 2.36
C ASN A 151 -5.32 -6.39 3.74
N PRO A 152 -6.20 -5.50 4.24
CA PRO A 152 -5.97 -4.83 5.52
C PRO A 152 -5.93 -5.81 6.70
N ASP A 153 -6.74 -6.88 6.72
CA ASP A 153 -6.70 -7.88 7.79
C ASP A 153 -5.34 -8.53 7.92
N GLY A 154 -4.79 -9.02 6.79
CA GLY A 154 -3.46 -9.62 6.77
C GLY A 154 -2.37 -8.64 7.22
N VAL A 155 -2.55 -7.34 6.96
CA VAL A 155 -1.62 -6.29 7.43
C VAL A 155 -1.71 -6.12 8.94
N ILE A 156 -2.94 -6.08 9.48
CA ILE A 156 -3.19 -5.90 10.92
C ILE A 156 -2.62 -7.06 11.73
N VAL A 157 -2.77 -8.30 11.26
CA VAL A 157 -2.26 -9.49 11.98
C VAL A 157 -0.81 -9.83 11.68
N GLY A 158 -0.13 -9.05 10.82
CA GLY A 158 1.29 -9.25 10.52
C GLY A 158 1.61 -10.43 9.60
N ASN A 159 0.66 -10.87 8.76
CA ASN A 159 0.93 -11.90 7.76
C ASN A 159 1.96 -11.41 6.72
N HIS A 160 2.67 -12.34 6.09
CA HIS A 160 3.54 -11.99 4.95
C HIS A 160 2.79 -12.06 3.61
N ARG A 161 1.99 -13.11 3.39
CA ARG A 161 1.42 -13.41 2.06
C ARG A 161 -0.10 -13.56 2.06
N SER A 162 -0.65 -14.22 3.06
CA SER A 162 -2.06 -14.63 3.11
C SER A 162 -2.99 -13.56 3.69
N SER A 163 -4.27 -13.65 3.32
CA SER A 163 -5.39 -13.02 4.04
C SER A 163 -5.62 -13.67 5.40
N LEU A 164 -6.62 -13.17 6.14
CA LEU A 164 -7.03 -13.73 7.43
C LEU A 164 -7.47 -15.20 7.35
N SER A 165 -8.04 -15.63 6.22
CA SER A 165 -8.44 -17.03 5.99
C SER A 165 -7.29 -17.94 5.56
N GLY A 166 -6.05 -17.44 5.52
CA GLY A 166 -4.90 -18.20 5.02
C GLY A 166 -4.78 -18.23 3.49
N ALA A 167 -5.69 -17.58 2.76
CA ALA A 167 -5.70 -17.58 1.30
C ALA A 167 -4.68 -16.60 0.69
N ASP A 168 -4.06 -16.97 -0.43
CA ASP A 168 -3.28 -16.05 -1.27
C ASP A 168 -4.25 -15.31 -2.20
N LEU A 169 -4.64 -14.08 -1.85
CA LEU A 169 -5.60 -13.28 -2.62
C LEU A 169 -5.18 -13.11 -4.09
N ASN A 170 -3.89 -13.15 -4.40
CA ASN A 170 -3.40 -13.06 -5.77
C ASN A 170 -3.52 -14.38 -6.56
N ARG A 171 -4.24 -15.36 -6.02
CA ARG A 171 -4.61 -16.63 -6.66
C ARG A 171 -6.12 -16.83 -6.76
N HIS A 172 -6.91 -15.82 -6.38
CA HIS A 172 -8.38 -15.86 -6.35
C HIS A 172 -9.02 -14.81 -7.27
N TRP A 173 -8.44 -14.58 -8.45
CA TRP A 173 -8.99 -13.66 -9.46
C TRP A 173 -9.96 -14.32 -10.46
N ARG A 174 -10.25 -15.61 -10.30
CA ARG A 174 -11.14 -16.39 -11.19
C ARG A 174 -12.48 -16.64 -10.52
#